data_AF-A0A6N7HD98-F1
#
_entry.id   AF-A0A6N7HD98-F1
#
_cell.length_a   1.000
_cell.length_b   1.000
_cell.length_c   1.000
_cell.angle_alpha   90.00
_cell.angle_beta   90.00
_cell.angle_gamma   90.00
#
_symmetry.space_group_name_H-M   'P 1'
#
loop_
_entity.id
_entity.type
_entity.pdbx_description
1 polymer ?
#
loop_
_entity_poly.entity_id
_entity_poly.type
_entity_poly.pdbx_seq_one_letter_code
_entity_poly.pdbx_strand_id
1 'polypeptide(L)'
;MGQGYVVDEAGLAARVGELNAVASEVESVLGTLGAQGCDLGPGEISAAVAEVMDEWSSNLGDMRDKIGKTAENVRNALSNYQTLEDVNETRMRDLANRQVVDDQLNVLRGAAVVTLAEQQRGTK
;
A
#
# COMPACT_ATOMS: atom_id res chain seq x y z
N MET A 1 -5.25 -23.75 -2.92
CA MET A 1 -5.13 -22.68 -1.91
C MET A 1 -3.94 -21.84 -2.31
N GLY A 2 -4.17 -20.65 -2.85
CA GLY A 2 -3.07 -19.78 -3.31
C GLY A 2 -2.21 -19.39 -2.12
N GLN A 3 -0.90 -19.55 -2.23
CA GLN A 3 0.05 -18.91 -1.33
C GLN A 3 -0.14 -17.40 -1.49
N GLY A 4 -1.02 -16.82 -0.67
CA GLY A 4 -1.21 -15.38 -0.59
C GLY A 4 0.07 -14.80 -0.01
N TYR A 5 0.76 -13.97 -0.80
CA TYR A 5 1.75 -13.07 -0.25
C TYR A 5 1.02 -12.14 0.72
N VAL A 6 1.14 -12.40 2.02
CA VAL A 6 0.78 -11.43 3.05
C VAL A 6 1.82 -10.33 2.94
N VAL A 7 1.44 -9.21 2.35
CA VAL A 7 2.32 -8.05 2.23
C VAL A 7 2.37 -7.37 3.59
N ASP A 8 3.59 -7.12 4.09
CA ASP A 8 3.81 -6.37 5.33
C ASP A 8 3.55 -4.89 5.08
N GLU A 9 2.28 -4.51 5.20
CA GLU A 9 1.79 -3.14 5.03
C GLU A 9 2.45 -2.15 5.99
N ALA A 10 2.70 -2.58 7.24
CA ALA A 10 3.37 -1.77 8.25
C ALA A 10 4.84 -1.54 7.89
N GLY A 11 5.53 -2.57 7.40
CA GLY A 11 6.88 -2.48 6.86
C GLY A 11 6.97 -1.53 5.66
N LEU A 12 6.03 -1.59 4.72
CA LEU A 12 5.98 -0.66 3.59
C LEU A 12 5.78 0.79 4.05
N ALA A 13 4.86 1.04 4.98
CA ALA A 13 4.60 2.38 5.52
C ALA A 13 5.85 2.97 6.24
N ALA A 14 6.57 2.15 7.00
CA ALA A 14 7.83 2.54 7.63
C ALA A 14 8.88 2.95 6.58
N ARG A 15 9.04 2.16 5.51
CA ARG A 15 9.97 2.49 4.41
C ARG A 15 9.61 3.79 3.69
N VAL A 16 8.31 4.08 3.51
CA VAL A 16 7.86 5.37 2.97
C VAL A 16 8.25 6.52 3.90
N GLY A 17 8.12 6.34 5.22
CA GLY A 17 8.55 7.33 6.22
C GLY A 17 10.06 7.61 6.13
N GLU A 18 10.87 6.56 6.08
CA GLU A 18 12.33 6.65 5.92
C GLU A 18 12.72 7.38 4.62
N LEU A 19 12.08 7.04 3.50
CA LEU A 19 12.32 7.70 2.21
C LEU A 19 12.01 9.20 2.26
N ASN A 20 10.89 9.60 2.87
CA ASN A 20 10.55 11.02 3.01
C ASN A 20 11.54 11.75 3.94
N ALA A 21 12.04 11.09 4.97
CA ALA A 21 13.05 11.65 5.86
C ALA A 21 14.37 11.90 5.10
N VAL A 22 14.83 10.93 4.30
CA VAL A 22 16.03 11.08 3.46
C VAL A 22 15.82 12.22 2.44
N ALA A 23 14.66 12.30 1.80
CA ALA A 23 14.35 13.39 0.87
C ALA A 23 14.43 14.77 1.54
N SER A 24 13.93 14.89 2.78
CA SER A 24 13.97 16.13 3.56
C SER A 24 15.39 16.49 4.00
N GLU A 25 16.21 15.50 4.34
CA GLU A 25 17.62 15.70 4.68
C GLU A 25 18.41 16.21 3.47
N VAL A 26 18.16 15.63 2.29
CA VAL A 26 18.74 16.11 1.03
C VAL A 26 18.33 17.55 0.75
N GLU A 27 17.06 17.91 0.93
CA GLU A 27 16.58 19.29 0.78
C GLU A 27 17.26 20.25 1.78
N SER A 28 17.48 19.81 3.02
CA SER A 28 18.22 20.60 4.02
C SER A 28 19.68 20.83 3.61
N VAL A 29 20.34 19.82 3.05
CA VAL A 29 21.71 19.94 2.54
C VAL A 29 21.76 20.91 1.35
N LEU A 30 20.80 20.81 0.43
CA LEU A 30 20.65 21.74 -0.69
C LEU A 30 20.46 23.19 -0.22
N GLY A 31 19.59 23.41 0.77
CA GLY A 31 19.39 24.73 1.37
C GLY A 31 20.66 25.30 2.02
N THR A 32 21.48 24.43 2.63
CA THR A 32 22.77 24.83 3.23
C THR A 32 23.81 25.17 2.15
N LEU A 33 23.88 24.38 1.09
CA LEU A 33 24.76 24.62 -0.06
C LEU A 33 24.41 25.95 -0.75
N GLY A 34 23.12 26.23 -1.00
CA GLY A 34 22.68 27.48 -1.61
C GLY A 34 22.91 28.72 -0.74
N ALA A 35 22.93 28.58 0.58
CA ALA A 35 23.15 29.69 1.52
C ALA A 35 24.64 30.05 1.70
N GLN A 36 25.56 29.11 1.48
CA GLN A 36 27.01 29.32 1.63
C GLN A 36 27.69 29.80 0.35
N GLY A 37 26.99 30.58 -0.48
CA GLY A 37 27.45 31.04 -1.79
C GLY A 37 28.86 31.64 -1.82
N CYS A 38 29.82 30.76 -2.07
CA CYS A 38 31.05 30.82 -2.85
C CYS A 38 31.71 32.16 -3.18
N ASP A 39 31.80 33.10 -2.24
CA ASP A 39 32.84 34.12 -2.31
C ASP A 39 34.16 33.55 -1.75
N LEU A 40 34.80 32.72 -2.56
CA LEU A 40 36.15 32.20 -2.29
C LEU A 40 37.25 33.16 -2.79
N GLY A 41 36.86 34.39 -3.17
CA GLY A 41 37.73 35.40 -3.76
C GLY A 41 37.64 35.46 -5.30
N PRO A 42 38.32 36.43 -5.93
CA PRO A 42 38.26 36.63 -7.37
C PRO A 42 39.00 35.51 -8.14
N GLY A 43 38.40 35.02 -9.23
CA GLY A 43 39.06 34.15 -10.21
C GLY A 43 38.28 32.90 -10.61
N GLU A 44 38.95 31.99 -11.32
CA GLU A 44 38.39 30.74 -11.86
C GLU A 44 37.96 29.74 -10.77
N ILE A 45 38.51 29.85 -9.54
CA ILE A 45 38.19 28.95 -8.43
C ILE A 45 36.74 29.14 -7.99
N SER A 46 36.27 30.37 -7.83
CA SER A 46 34.88 30.64 -7.45
C SER A 46 33.89 30.19 -8.54
N ALA A 47 34.27 30.28 -9.82
CA ALA A 47 33.47 29.76 -10.93
C ALA A 47 33.40 28.22 -10.93
N ALA A 48 34.53 27.54 -10.75
CA ALA A 48 34.58 26.08 -10.68
C ALA A 48 33.80 25.53 -9.49
N VAL A 49 33.87 26.19 -8.33
CA VAL A 49 33.09 25.78 -7.15
C VAL A 49 31.60 26.03 -7.36
N ALA A 50 31.22 27.15 -8.00
CA ALA A 50 29.82 27.39 -8.37
C ALA A 50 29.26 26.31 -9.31
N GLU A 51 30.03 25.89 -10.32
CA GLU A 51 29.63 24.82 -11.24
C GLU A 51 29.45 23.47 -10.52
N VAL A 52 30.38 23.10 -9.64
CA VAL A 52 30.26 21.89 -8.81
C VAL A 52 29.04 21.96 -7.89
N MET A 53 28.76 23.13 -7.31
CA MET A 53 27.59 23.31 -6.47
C MET A 53 26.28 23.19 -7.26
N ASP A 54 26.21 23.74 -8.47
CA ASP A 54 25.05 23.61 -9.34
C ASP A 54 24.83 22.14 -9.76
N GLU A 55 25.91 21.42 -10.10
CA GLU A 55 25.83 20.01 -10.46
C GLU A 55 25.38 19.13 -9.27
N TRP A 56 25.92 19.39 -8.09
CA TRP A 56 25.46 18.74 -6.85
C TRP A 56 24.00 19.06 -6.56
N SER A 57 23.61 20.33 -6.72
CA SER A 57 22.25 20.77 -6.46
C SER A 57 21.24 20.04 -7.36
N SER A 58 21.56 19.98 -8.65
CA SER A 58 20.78 19.24 -9.65
C SER A 58 20.68 17.75 -9.32
N ASN A 59 21.80 17.09 -9.10
CA ASN A 59 21.84 15.63 -8.86
C ASN A 59 21.11 15.24 -7.57
N LEU A 60 21.25 16.02 -6.50
CA LEU A 60 20.56 15.81 -5.24
C LEU A 60 19.04 16.05 -5.37
N GLY A 61 18.64 17.07 -6.14
CA GLY A 61 17.24 17.30 -6.51
C GLY A 61 16.63 16.10 -7.25
N ASP A 62 17.34 15.56 -8.24
CA ASP A 62 16.94 14.37 -8.99
C ASP A 62 16.80 13.13 -8.10
N MET A 63 17.72 12.94 -7.14
CA MET A 63 17.65 11.86 -6.16
C MET A 63 16.41 12.00 -5.28
N ARG A 64 16.14 13.20 -4.76
CA ARG A 64 14.92 13.50 -3.97
C ARG A 64 13.65 13.16 -4.75
N ASP A 65 13.58 13.57 -6.01
CA ASP A 65 12.40 13.33 -6.85
C ASP A 65 12.18 11.84 -7.14
N LYS A 66 13.26 11.07 -7.37
CA LYS A 66 13.19 9.61 -7.52
C LYS A 66 12.73 8.92 -6.24
N ILE A 67 13.21 9.38 -5.08
CA ILE A 67 12.78 8.90 -3.76
C ILE A 67 11.29 9.18 -3.56
N GLY A 68 10.81 10.38 -3.89
CA GLY A 68 9.40 10.75 -3.83
C GLY A 68 8.52 9.86 -4.71
N LYS A 69 8.92 9.62 -5.97
CA LYS A 69 8.22 8.68 -6.87
C LYS A 69 8.19 7.25 -6.34
N THR A 70 9.28 6.80 -5.71
CA THR A 70 9.34 5.47 -5.10
C THR A 70 8.37 5.37 -3.93
N ALA A 71 8.33 6.38 -3.06
CA ALA A 71 7.40 6.45 -1.95
C ALA A 71 5.93 6.45 -2.43
N GLU A 72 5.61 7.18 -3.50
CA GLU A 72 4.29 7.18 -4.13
C GLU A 72 3.91 5.80 -4.68
N ASN A 73 4.81 5.15 -5.41
CA ASN A 73 4.57 3.80 -5.93
C ASN A 73 4.30 2.78 -4.80
N VAL A 74 5.04 2.89 -3.69
CA VAL A 74 4.86 2.03 -2.52
C VAL A 74 3.50 2.30 -1.85
N ARG A 75 3.07 3.56 -1.71
CA ARG A 75 1.72 3.90 -1.21
C ARG A 75 0.62 3.37 -2.13
N ASN A 76 0.79 3.47 -3.44
CA ASN A 76 -0.17 2.94 -4.40
C ASN A 76 -0.26 1.41 -4.33
N ALA A 77 0.88 0.72 -4.18
CA ALA A 77 0.90 -0.72 -3.96
C ALA A 77 0.14 -1.10 -2.69
N LEU A 78 0.39 -0.40 -1.58
CA LEU A 78 -0.33 -0.60 -0.32
C LEU A 78 -1.85 -0.43 -0.50
N SER A 79 -2.28 0.67 -1.11
CA SER A 79 -3.71 0.93 -1.36
C SER A 79 -4.36 -0.16 -2.22
N ASN A 80 -3.63 -0.71 -3.20
CA ASN A 80 -4.10 -1.79 -4.05
C ASN A 80 -4.26 -3.10 -3.27
N TYR A 81 -3.32 -3.41 -2.36
CA TYR A 81 -3.41 -4.60 -1.50
C TYR A 81 -4.61 -4.52 -0.56
N GLN A 82 -4.80 -3.39 0.12
CA GLN A 82 -5.95 -3.15 0.99
C GLN A 82 -7.28 -3.31 0.23
N THR A 83 -7.37 -2.74 -0.98
CA THR A 83 -8.56 -2.88 -1.83
C THR A 83 -8.84 -4.35 -2.18
N LEU A 84 -7.80 -5.12 -2.51
CA LEU A 84 -7.95 -6.54 -2.83
C LEU A 84 -8.37 -7.36 -1.60
N GLU A 85 -7.85 -7.03 -0.42
CA GLU A 85 -8.21 -7.68 0.84
C GLU A 85 -9.68 -7.40 1.18
N ASP A 86 -10.13 -6.14 1.13
CA ASP A 86 -11.52 -5.74 1.39
C ASP A 86 -12.51 -6.45 0.44
N VAL A 87 -12.16 -6.54 -0.85
CA VAL A 87 -12.98 -7.23 -1.86
C VAL A 87 -13.04 -8.73 -1.57
N ASN A 88 -11.92 -9.34 -1.18
CA ASN A 88 -11.88 -10.75 -0.83
C ASN A 88 -12.67 -11.05 0.43
N GLU A 89 -12.55 -10.21 1.46
CA GLU A 89 -13.33 -10.34 2.70
C GLU A 89 -14.84 -10.26 2.41
N THR A 90 -15.25 -9.28 1.61
CA THR A 90 -16.66 -9.13 1.20
C THR A 90 -17.17 -10.38 0.48
N ARG A 91 -16.39 -10.90 -0.48
CA ARG A 91 -16.74 -12.13 -1.21
C ARG A 91 -16.81 -13.35 -0.31
N MET A 92 -15.90 -13.48 0.66
CA MET A 92 -15.93 -14.59 1.62
C MET A 92 -17.14 -14.51 2.55
N ARG A 93 -17.49 -13.32 3.04
CA ARG A 93 -18.71 -13.10 3.84
C ARG A 93 -19.96 -13.45 3.04
N ASP A 94 -20.05 -13.01 1.78
CA ASP A 94 -21.18 -13.35 0.90
C ASP A 94 -21.28 -14.87 0.64
N LEU A 95 -20.15 -15.54 0.40
CA LEU A 95 -20.11 -16.98 0.21
C LEU A 95 -20.56 -17.73 1.47
N ALA A 96 -20.06 -17.33 2.65
CA ALA A 96 -20.43 -17.90 3.93
C ALA A 96 -21.93 -17.72 4.21
N ASN A 97 -22.47 -16.52 3.97
CA ASN A 97 -23.90 -16.25 4.13
C ASN A 97 -24.76 -17.13 3.21
N ARG A 98 -24.36 -17.31 1.95
CA ARG A 98 -25.08 -18.21 1.02
C ARG A 98 -25.06 -19.66 1.49
N GLN A 99 -23.91 -20.15 1.96
CA GLN A 99 -23.80 -21.50 2.51
C GLN A 99 -24.73 -21.71 3.71
N VAL A 100 -24.77 -20.75 4.64
CA VAL A 100 -25.68 -20.82 5.79
C VAL A 100 -27.14 -20.86 5.35
N VAL A 101 -27.52 -20.05 4.36
CA VAL A 101 -28.89 -20.05 3.82
C VAL A 101 -29.23 -21.38 3.15
N ASP A 102 -28.33 -21.93 2.34
CA ASP A 102 -28.54 -23.22 1.67
C ASP A 102 -28.66 -24.38 2.70
N ASP A 103 -27.83 -24.38 3.74
CA ASP A 103 -27.90 -25.35 4.82
C ASP A 103 -29.23 -25.25 5.60
N GLN A 104 -29.67 -24.03 5.92
CA GLN A 104 -30.97 -23.80 6.55
C GLN A 104 -32.13 -24.28 5.68
N LEU A 105 -32.09 -24.01 4.37
CA LEU A 105 -33.11 -24.49 3.43
C LEU A 105 -33.14 -26.01 3.35
N ASN A 106 -31.97 -26.67 3.37
CA ASN A 106 -31.89 -28.13 3.36
C ASN A 106 -32.47 -28.75 4.63
N VAL A 107 -32.22 -28.15 5.80
CA VAL A 107 -32.83 -28.58 7.07
C VAL A 107 -34.36 -28.44 7.03
N LEU A 108 -34.88 -27.30 6.56
CA LEU A 108 -36.32 -27.07 6.44
C LEU A 108 -36.98 -28.05 5.47
N ARG A 109 -36.35 -28.34 4.33
CA ARG A 109 -36.82 -29.36 3.38
C ARG A 109 -36.87 -30.75 4.03
N GLY A 110 -35.82 -31.12 4.76
CA GLY A 110 -35.77 -32.39 5.49
C GLY A 110 -36.90 -32.51 6.52
N ALA A 111 -37.12 -31.46 7.31
CA ALA A 111 -38.20 -31.43 8.30
C ALA A 111 -39.59 -31.55 7.64
N ALA A 112 -39.84 -30.83 6.55
CA ALA A 112 -41.11 -30.90 5.81
C ALA A 112 -41.40 -32.31 5.27
N VAL A 113 -40.37 -33.02 4.78
CA VAL A 113 -40.51 -34.41 4.31
C VAL A 113 -40.89 -35.34 5.46
N VAL A 114 -40.28 -35.18 6.64
CA VAL A 114 -40.62 -35.98 7.83
C VAL A 114 -42.07 -35.73 8.25
N THR A 115 -42.51 -34.46 8.34
CA THR A 115 -43.88 -34.10 8.72
C THR A 115 -44.91 -34.66 7.74
N LEU A 116 -44.64 -34.60 6.43
CA LEU A 116 -45.54 -35.17 5.42
C LEU A 116 -45.64 -36.70 5.56
N ALA A 117 -44.52 -37.38 5.82
CA ALA A 117 -44.50 -38.83 6.02
C ALA A 117 -45.29 -39.25 7.27
N GLU A 118 -45.23 -38.46 8.34
CA GLU A 118 -46.02 -38.70 9.57
C GLU A 118 -47.53 -38.51 9.33
N GLN A 119 -47.94 -37.46 8.61
CA GLN A 119 -49.35 -37.24 8.24
C GLN A 119 -49.93 -38.38 7.38
N GLN A 120 -49.14 -38.92 6.45
CA GLN A 120 -49.56 -40.05 5.61
C GLN A 120 -49.63 -41.39 6.36
N ARG A 121 -48.88 -41.54 7.47
CA ARG A 121 -48.97 -42.74 8.32
C ARG A 121 -50.15 -42.71 9.29
N GLY A 122 -50.58 -41.53 9.75
CA GLY A 122 -51.75 -41.38 10.62
C GLY A 122 -53.11 -41.46 9.93
N THR A 123 -53.14 -41.60 8.60
CA THR A 123 -54.37 -41.67 7.78
C THR A 123 -54.69 -43.08 7.26
N LYS A 124 -53.99 -44.11 7.76
CA LYS A 124 -54.32 -45.54 7.59
C LYS A 124 -54.80 -46.12 8.91
#